data_AF-A0A4Y9JG26-F1
#
_entry.id   AF-A0A4Y9JG26-F1
#
_cell.length_a   1.000
_cell.length_b   1.000
_cell.length_c   1.000
_cell.angle_alpha   90.00
_cell.angle_beta   90.00
_cell.angle_gamma   90.00
#
_symmetry.space_group_name_H-M   'P 1'
#
loop_
_entity.id
_entity.type
_entity.pdbx_description
1 polymer ?
#
loop_
_entity_poly.entity_id
_entity_poly.type
_entity_poly.pdbx_seq_one_letter_code
_entity_poly.pdbx_strand_id
1 'polypeptide(L)'
;YYYLESYVIGSEGIEELDINNCEFNEILDTYEEFTDEIVSITYELEYLINLSCVSFDYWGRDDDTKEVIQSPPIEQEFSGSVIVNVTRLINKDDIEEDSFYINNDKEYTDIEIIEIQIDQDSINKNEEDYDDSY
;
A
#
# COMPACT_ATOMS: atom_id res chain seq x y z
N TYR A 1 5.92 -6.73 8.95
CA TYR A 1 4.96 -7.26 7.96
C TYR A 1 3.65 -6.58 8.23
N TYR A 2 3.16 -5.82 7.25
CA TYR A 2 1.85 -5.14 7.33
C TYR A 2 0.82 -6.06 6.67
N TYR A 3 -0.35 -6.20 7.29
CA TYR A 3 -1.40 -7.12 6.84
C TYR A 3 -2.65 -6.33 6.49
N LEU A 4 -3.27 -6.67 5.36
CA LEU A 4 -4.63 -6.24 5.06
C LEU A 4 -5.58 -7.15 5.83
N GLU A 5 -6.36 -6.58 6.75
CA GLU A 5 -7.39 -7.32 7.44
C GLU A 5 -8.62 -7.42 6.53
N SER A 6 -8.91 -8.64 6.09
CA SER A 6 -10.18 -8.98 5.44
C SER A 6 -10.77 -10.21 6.10
N TYR A 7 -12.08 -10.17 6.30
CA TYR A 7 -12.84 -11.30 6.84
C TYR A 7 -13.06 -12.41 5.80
N VAL A 8 -12.67 -12.17 4.55
CA VAL A 8 -13.06 -12.96 3.38
C VAL A 8 -11.90 -13.07 2.38
N ILE A 9 -10.72 -13.47 2.86
CA ILE A 9 -9.65 -13.96 1.98
C ILE A 9 -9.91 -15.43 1.74
N GLY A 10 -9.90 -15.84 0.46
CA GLY A 10 -10.03 -17.25 0.09
C GLY A 10 -8.99 -18.12 0.78
N SER A 11 -9.32 -19.40 0.98
CA SER A 11 -8.47 -20.35 1.71
C SER A 11 -7.05 -20.53 1.15
N GLU A 12 -6.82 -20.20 -0.13
CA GLU A 12 -5.50 -20.25 -0.76
C GLU A 12 -4.69 -18.94 -0.61
N GLY A 13 -5.25 -17.92 0.04
CA GLY A 13 -4.62 -16.61 0.20
C GLY A 13 -4.88 -15.66 -0.96
N ILE A 14 -4.15 -14.55 -1.00
CA ILE A 14 -4.22 -13.56 -2.09
C ILE A 14 -3.35 -14.05 -3.25
N GLU A 15 -3.94 -14.21 -4.42
CA GLU A 15 -3.22 -14.59 -5.63
C GLU A 15 -2.69 -13.36 -6.37
N GLU A 16 -3.52 -12.32 -6.49
CA GLU A 16 -3.18 -11.07 -7.17
C GLU A 16 -3.47 -9.88 -6.26
N LEU A 17 -2.55 -8.90 -6.24
CA LEU A 17 -2.69 -7.64 -5.52
C LEU A 17 -2.20 -6.50 -6.42
N ASP A 18 -3.07 -5.52 -6.63
CA ASP A 18 -2.80 -4.33 -7.44
C ASP A 18 -2.98 -3.06 -6.60
N ILE A 19 -2.06 -2.12 -6.77
CA ILE A 19 -2.21 -0.75 -6.26
C ILE A 19 -2.89 0.07 -7.35
N ASN A 20 -4.18 0.34 -7.18
CA ASN A 20 -5.01 1.04 -8.16
C ASN A 20 -4.74 2.54 -8.15
N ASN A 21 -4.54 3.11 -6.96
CA ASN A 21 -4.18 4.50 -6.77
C ASN A 21 -3.26 4.66 -5.57
N CYS A 22 -2.34 5.62 -5.64
CA CYS A 22 -1.52 6.07 -4.54
C CYS A 22 -1.26 7.56 -4.74
N GLU A 23 -1.91 8.39 -3.93
CA GLU A 23 -1.88 9.84 -4.09
C GLU A 23 -1.45 10.51 -2.80
N PHE A 24 -0.63 11.56 -2.96
CA PHE A 24 -0.25 12.41 -1.84
C PHE A 24 -1.49 13.14 -1.31
N ASN A 25 -1.72 13.05 0.00
CA ASN A 25 -2.80 13.76 0.67
C ASN A 25 -2.31 15.08 1.26
N GLU A 26 -1.46 14.99 2.28
CA GLU A 26 -0.97 16.15 3.02
C GLU A 26 0.36 15.88 3.74
N ILE A 27 0.99 16.97 4.20
CA ILE A 27 2.13 16.92 5.12
C ILE A 27 1.54 17.04 6.53
N LEU A 28 1.71 16.00 7.34
CA LEU A 28 1.21 15.96 8.71
C LEU A 28 2.13 16.75 9.65
N ASP A 29 3.44 16.55 9.51
CA ASP A 29 4.44 17.25 10.31
C ASP A 29 5.77 17.42 9.56
N THR A 30 6.63 18.29 10.06
CA THR A 30 7.98 18.51 9.53
C THR A 30 8.97 18.76 10.68
N TYR A 31 9.98 17.91 10.74
CA TYR A 31 11.04 17.96 11.73
C TYR A 31 12.35 18.39 11.09
N GLU A 32 13.02 19.36 11.69
CA GLU A 32 14.29 19.88 11.20
C GLU A 32 15.37 19.72 12.27
N GLU A 33 16.49 19.13 11.87
CA GLU A 33 17.70 19.02 12.71
C GLU A 33 18.89 19.63 11.98
N PHE A 34 19.66 20.44 12.71
CA PHE A 34 20.79 21.18 12.16
C PHE A 34 22.09 20.69 12.81
N THR A 35 23.03 20.27 11.98
CA THR A 35 24.43 20.06 12.35
C THR A 35 25.30 21.16 11.74
N ASP A 36 26.61 21.17 11.97
CA ASP A 36 27.48 22.24 11.43
C ASP A 36 27.50 22.27 9.89
N GLU A 37 27.37 21.11 9.22
CA GLU A 37 27.50 20.98 7.76
C GLU A 37 26.19 20.56 7.06
N ILE A 38 25.28 19.89 7.77
CA ILE A 38 24.09 19.27 7.18
C ILE A 38 22.81 19.77 7.87
N VAL A 39 21.78 20.00 7.07
CA VAL A 39 20.38 20.13 7.49
C VAL A 39 19.66 18.82 7.20
N SER A 40 19.13 18.19 8.24
CA SER A 40 18.24 17.03 8.12
C SER A 40 16.80 17.50 8.20
N ILE A 41 15.99 17.19 7.21
CA ILE A 41 14.55 17.50 7.20
C ILE A 41 13.78 16.20 7.03
N THR A 42 12.94 15.87 8.00
CA THR A 42 12.04 14.72 7.93
C THR A 42 10.61 15.22 7.79
N TYR A 43 9.94 14.82 6.72
CA TYR A 43 8.53 15.10 6.49
C TYR A 43 7.72 13.87 6.84
N GLU A 44 6.72 14.03 7.70
CA GLU A 44 5.68 13.04 7.90
C GLU A 44 4.57 13.32 6.89
N LEU A 45 4.39 12.42 5.93
CA LEU A 45 3.50 12.57 4.78
C LEU A 45 2.39 11.53 4.85
N GLU A 46 1.17 11.96 4.60
CA GLU A 46 0.05 11.04 4.40
C GLU A 46 -0.22 10.83 2.91
N TYR A 47 -0.38 9.57 2.52
CA TYR A 47 -0.81 9.15 1.20
C TYR A 47 -2.13 8.39 1.29
N LEU A 48 -3.08 8.70 0.39
CA LEU A 48 -4.27 7.88 0.21
C LEU A 48 -3.96 6.76 -0.79
N ILE A 49 -4.33 5.54 -0.43
CA ILE A 49 -4.08 4.35 -1.26
C ILE A 49 -5.39 3.63 -1.54
N ASN A 50 -5.51 3.06 -2.74
CA ASN A 50 -6.57 2.14 -3.12
C ASN A 50 -5.91 0.88 -3.67
N LEU A 51 -6.37 -0.27 -3.19
CA LEU A 51 -5.85 -1.59 -3.54
C LEU A 51 -7.00 -2.46 -4.02
N SER A 52 -6.72 -3.34 -4.96
CA SER A 52 -7.60 -4.48 -5.25
C SER A 52 -6.83 -5.77 -5.08
N CYS A 53 -7.51 -6.81 -4.59
CA CYS A 53 -6.95 -8.14 -4.56
C CYS A 53 -7.95 -9.20 -5.00
N VAL A 54 -7.41 -10.31 -5.52
CA VAL A 54 -8.19 -11.47 -5.93
C VAL A 54 -7.71 -12.67 -5.12
N SER A 55 -8.66 -13.44 -4.61
CA SER A 55 -8.41 -14.68 -3.88
C SER A 55 -9.41 -15.75 -4.28
N PHE A 56 -9.09 -17.00 -3.94
CA PHE A 56 -9.91 -18.16 -4.30
C PHE A 56 -10.04 -19.12 -3.11
N ASP A 57 -11.19 -19.78 -3.02
CA ASP A 57 -11.39 -20.90 -2.12
C ASP A 57 -10.98 -22.21 -2.77
N TYR A 58 -10.30 -23.07 -2.02
CA TYR A 58 -10.02 -24.44 -2.43
C TYR A 58 -11.29 -25.30 -2.35
N TRP A 59 -11.70 -25.88 -3.47
CA TRP A 59 -12.87 -26.76 -3.56
C TRP A 59 -12.52 -28.23 -3.69
N GLY A 60 -11.26 -28.56 -3.99
CA GLY A 60 -10.82 -29.94 -4.10
C GLY A 60 -9.73 -30.10 -5.14
N ARG A 61 -9.52 -31.35 -5.52
CA ARG A 61 -8.56 -31.73 -6.55
C ARG A 61 -9.23 -32.73 -7.46
N ASP A 62 -9.12 -32.53 -8.77
CA ASP A 62 -9.61 -33.50 -9.74
C ASP A 62 -8.89 -34.83 -9.54
N ASP A 63 -9.65 -35.92 -9.42
CA ASP A 63 -9.08 -37.22 -9.08
C ASP A 63 -8.29 -37.85 -10.23
N ASP A 64 -8.55 -37.44 -11.48
CA ASP A 64 -7.89 -37.97 -12.67
C ASP A 64 -6.67 -37.12 -13.06
N THR A 65 -6.84 -35.80 -13.21
CA THR A 65 -5.78 -34.88 -13.63
C THR A 65 -4.88 -34.43 -12.48
N LYS A 66 -5.35 -34.58 -11.24
CA LYS A 66 -4.70 -34.01 -10.06
C LYS A 66 -4.56 -32.49 -10.16
N GLU A 67 -5.43 -31.81 -10.88
CA GLU A 67 -5.50 -30.34 -10.89
C GLU A 67 -6.32 -29.83 -9.71
N VAL A 68 -5.93 -28.67 -9.18
CA VAL A 68 -6.67 -28.03 -8.08
C VAL A 68 -7.94 -27.39 -8.65
N ILE A 69 -9.06 -27.63 -7.97
CA ILE A 69 -10.35 -27.02 -8.27
C ILE A 69 -10.55 -25.88 -7.27
N GLN A 70 -10.73 -24.67 -7.79
CA GLN A 70 -10.93 -23.45 -7.00
C GLN A 70 -12.35 -22.91 -7.23
N SER A 71 -12.81 -22.06 -6.30
CA SER A 71 -14.02 -21.27 -6.48
C SER A 71 -13.89 -20.30 -7.67
N PRO A 72 -14.99 -19.68 -8.10
CA PRO A 72 -14.92 -18.39 -8.79
C PRO A 72 -14.10 -17.37 -7.97
N PRO A 73 -13.55 -16.32 -8.63
CA PRO A 73 -12.74 -15.31 -7.96
C PRO A 73 -13.55 -14.55 -6.91
N ILE A 74 -12.89 -14.32 -5.77
CA ILE A 74 -13.32 -13.40 -4.72
C ILE A 74 -12.50 -12.12 -4.90
N GLU A 75 -13.11 -11.12 -5.51
CA GLU A 75 -12.53 -9.80 -5.73
C GLU A 75 -12.78 -8.93 -4.49
N GLN A 76 -11.77 -8.18 -4.07
CA GLN A 76 -11.83 -7.33 -2.88
C GLN A 76 -11.18 -5.99 -3.18
N GLU A 77 -11.76 -4.93 -2.65
CA GLU A 77 -11.20 -3.59 -2.71
C GLU A 77 -10.93 -3.07 -1.30
N PHE A 78 -9.82 -2.34 -1.17
CA PHE A 78 -9.41 -1.72 0.08
C PHE A 78 -8.99 -0.27 -0.19
N SER A 79 -9.26 0.59 0.77
CA SER A 79 -8.81 1.97 0.73
C SER A 79 -8.45 2.46 2.12
N GLY A 80 -7.65 3.52 2.15
CA GLY A 80 -7.25 4.16 3.39
C GLY A 80 -6.01 5.00 3.20
N SER A 81 -5.25 5.19 4.28
CA SER A 81 -4.04 5.99 4.26
C SER A 81 -2.80 5.24 4.75
N VAL A 82 -1.66 5.70 4.24
CA VAL A 82 -0.33 5.29 4.66
C VAL A 82 0.43 6.54 5.05
N ILE A 83 0.95 6.54 6.28
CA ILE A 83 1.81 7.61 6.79
C ILE A 83 3.25 7.17 6.63
N VAL A 84 4.05 8.00 5.97
CA VAL A 84 5.47 7.76 5.73
C VAL A 84 6.31 8.92 6.23
N ASN A 85 7.48 8.61 6.77
CA ASN A 85 8.54 9.59 6.99
C ASN A 85 9.47 9.60 5.78
N VAL A 86 9.73 10.79 5.24
CA VAL A 86 10.72 11.00 4.18
C VAL A 86 11.80 11.92 4.72
N THR A 87 13.03 11.42 4.82
CA THR A 87 14.16 12.18 5.33
C THR A 87 15.07 12.65 4.20
N ARG A 88 15.39 13.94 4.20
CA ARG A 88 16.34 14.59 3.30
C ARG A 88 17.54 15.08 4.10
N LEU A 89 18.75 14.83 3.60
CA LEU A 89 19.99 15.39 4.14
C LEU A 89 20.56 16.37 3.11
N ILE A 90 20.62 17.65 3.47
CA ILE A 90 21.03 18.74 2.58
C ILE A 90 22.28 19.40 3.14
N ASN A 91 23.30 19.63 2.30
CA ASN A 91 24.47 20.39 2.73
C ASN A 91 24.08 21.87 2.90
N LYS A 92 24.50 22.48 4.00
CA LYS A 92 24.24 23.89 4.29
C LYS A 92 24.83 24.81 3.22
N ASP A 93 26.00 24.48 2.68
CA ASP A 93 26.64 25.28 1.64
C ASP A 93 25.71 25.43 0.41
N ASP A 94 24.97 24.38 0.04
CA ASP A 94 24.04 24.43 -1.09
C ASP A 94 22.87 25.40 -0.85
N ILE A 95 22.39 25.47 0.40
CA ILE A 95 21.31 26.38 0.81
C ILE A 95 21.82 27.82 0.88
N GLU A 96 23.06 28.02 1.31
CA GLU A 96 23.70 29.34 1.37
C GLU A 96 24.00 29.90 -0.03
N GLU A 97 24.38 29.03 -0.98
CA GLU A 97 24.61 29.40 -2.37
C GLU A 97 23.30 29.67 -3.14
N ASP A 98 22.24 28.90 -2.86
CA ASP A 98 20.91 29.10 -3.45
C ASP A 98 19.79 29.00 -2.40
N SER A 99 19.20 30.14 -2.05
CA SER A 99 18.07 30.21 -1.12
C SER A 99 16.82 29.44 -1.57
N PHE A 100 16.73 29.06 -2.85
CA PHE A 100 15.64 28.24 -3.39
C PHE A 100 16.00 26.75 -3.51
N TYR A 101 17.20 26.34 -3.10
CA TYR A 101 17.69 24.97 -3.24
C TYR A 101 16.70 23.94 -2.67
N ILE A 102 16.21 24.17 -1.46
CA ILE A 102 15.26 23.27 -0.76
C ILE A 102 14.00 22.98 -1.60
N ASN A 103 13.52 23.95 -2.36
CA ASN A 103 12.31 23.83 -3.19
C ASN A 103 12.56 23.06 -4.49
N ASN A 104 13.80 23.05 -4.97
CA ASN A 104 14.17 22.43 -6.24
C ASN A 104 14.75 21.03 -6.04
N ASP A 105 15.45 20.82 -4.94
CA ASP A 105 15.98 19.52 -4.57
C ASP A 105 14.83 18.57 -4.20
N LYS A 106 14.91 17.36 -4.76
CA LYS A 106 13.93 16.29 -4.59
C LYS A 106 14.60 15.01 -4.11
N GLU A 107 15.90 15.05 -3.86
CA GLU A 107 16.63 13.92 -3.33
C GLU A 107 16.21 13.68 -1.88
N TYR A 108 16.05 12.41 -1.55
CA TYR A 108 15.79 11.93 -0.20
C TYR A 108 16.79 10.82 0.11
N THR A 109 17.10 10.66 1.39
CA THR A 109 18.07 9.69 1.87
C THR A 109 17.39 8.46 2.45
N ASP A 110 16.21 8.64 3.05
CA ASP A 110 15.48 7.55 3.69
C ASP A 110 13.96 7.72 3.58
N ILE A 111 13.26 6.58 3.55
CA ILE A 111 11.79 6.51 3.60
C ILE A 111 11.40 5.39 4.55
N GLU A 112 10.56 5.70 5.53
CA GLU A 112 10.03 4.75 6.50
C GLU A 112 8.49 4.80 6.51
N ILE A 113 7.83 3.64 6.49
CA ILE A 113 6.38 3.56 6.71
C ILE A 113 6.13 3.55 8.22
N ILE A 114 5.45 4.58 8.71
CA ILE A 114 5.18 4.77 10.14
C ILE A 114 3.85 4.11 10.51
N GLU A 115 2.84 4.30 9.68
CA GLU A 115 1.50 3.81 9.95
C GLU A 115 0.78 3.43 8.66
N ILE A 116 -0.06 2.40 8.76
CA ILE A 116 -0.96 1.97 7.69
C ILE A 116 -2.36 1.84 8.31
N GLN A 117 -3.30 2.60 7.77
CA GLN A 117 -4.72 2.56 8.12
C GLN A 117 -5.50 2.27 6.86
N ILE A 118 -5.68 0.99 6.54
CA ILE A 118 -6.39 0.54 5.33
C ILE A 118 -7.53 -0.38 5.76
N ASP A 119 -8.73 -0.05 5.30
CA ASP A 119 -9.94 -0.80 5.55
C ASP A 119 -10.45 -1.47 4.26
N GLN A 120 -11.21 -2.55 4.43
CA GLN A 120 -11.89 -3.21 3.32
C GLN A 120 -13.14 -2.43 2.92
N ASP A 121 -13.22 -2.04 1.65
CA ASP A 121 -14.36 -1.31 1.10
C ASP A 121 -15.45 -2.26 0.60
N SER A 122 -15.05 -3.26 -0.19
CA SER A 122 -15.97 -4.11 -0.92
C SER A 122 -15.45 -5.54 -1.08
N ILE A 123 -16.41 -6.46 -1.23
CA ILE A 123 -16.18 -7.86 -1.59
C ILE A 123 -17.17 -8.19 -2.70
N ASN A 124 -16.67 -8.71 -3.81
CA ASN A 124 -17.46 -9.27 -4.87
C ASN A 124 -17.15 -10.77 -5.00
N LYS A 125 -18.13 -11.59 -4.60
CA LYS A 125 -18.11 -13.02 -4.87
C LYS A 125 -19.06 -13.27 -6.03
N ASN A 126 -18.53 -13.73 -7.15
CA ASN A 126 -19.36 -14.28 -8.22
C ASN A 126 -19.88 -15.65 -7.77
N GLU A 127 -20.91 -15.64 -6.92
CA GLU A 127 -21.77 -16.80 -6.70
C GLU A 127 -22.63 -16.95 -7.95
N GLU A 128 -22.08 -17.55 -9.01
CA GLU A 128 -22.95 -18.18 -10.00
C GLU A 128 -23.72 -19.26 -9.23
N ASP A 129 -24.99 -18.96 -8.94
CA ASP A 129 -26.00 -19.90 -8.47
C ASP A 129 -25.97 -21.11 -9.43
N TYR A 130 -25.21 -22.15 -9.07
CA TYR A 130 -25.40 -23.46 -9.66
C TYR A 130 -26.79 -23.91 -9.22
N ASP A 131 -27.77 -23.63 -10.08
CA ASP A 131 -29.16 -24.07 -9.99
C ASP A 131 -29.15 -25.59 -9.77
N ASP A 132 -29.34 -25.99 -8.52
CA ASP A 132 -29.50 -27.37 -8.04
C ASP A 132 -30.85 -27.92 -8.54
N SER A 133 -31.07 -27.88 -9.86
CA SER A 133 -32.23 -28.47 -10.53
C SER A 133 -32.02 -29.99 -10.66
N TYR A 134 -32.27 -30.69 -9.56
CA TYR A 134 -32.50 -32.14 -9.51
C TYR A 134 -33.98 -32.50 -9.68
#